data_AF-A0A9D1QM06-F1
#
_entry.id   AF-A0A9D1QM06-F1
#
_cell.length_a   1.000
_cell.length_b   1.000
_cell.length_c   1.000
_cell.angle_alpha   90.00
_cell.angle_beta   90.00
_cell.angle_gamma   90.00
#
_symmetry.space_group_name_H-M   'P 1'
#
loop_
_entity.id
_entity.type
_entity.pdbx_description
1 polymer ?
#
loop_
_entity_poly.entity_id
_entity_poly.type
_entity_poly.pdbx_seq_one_letter_code
_entity_poly.pdbx_strand_id
1 'polypeptide(L)'
;MRVKKMPGKIEVDLHGLMREDAAYRLSHLLTHAGPDIQEVVVIHGYTRGTALRDMVRKEFTHPRVKTKLPTLNEGTTRFLLKK
;
A
#
# COMPACT_ATOMS: atom_id res chain seq x y z
N MET A 1 9.95 -6.69 0.11
CA MET A 1 9.12 -5.65 -0.56
C MET A 1 9.70 -5.37 -1.93
N ARG A 2 8.88 -5.39 -2.98
CA ARG A 2 9.27 -4.93 -4.32
C ARG A 2 8.49 -3.67 -4.68
N VAL A 3 9.12 -2.73 -5.39
CA VAL A 3 8.51 -1.45 -5.76
C VAL A 3 8.68 -1.23 -7.25
N LYS A 4 7.59 -0.89 -7.94
CA LYS A 4 7.59 -0.48 -9.34
C LYS A 4 7.03 0.94 -9.43
N LYS A 5 7.79 1.85 -10.03
CA LYS A 5 7.36 3.24 -10.27
C LYS A 5 6.88 3.40 -11.70
N MET A 6 5.82 4.19 -11.86
CA MET A 6 5.22 4.59 -13.13
C MET A 6 4.83 6.07 -13.02
N PRO A 7 4.55 6.76 -14.13
CA PRO A 7 4.08 8.14 -14.09
C PRO A 7 2.87 8.30 -13.15
N GLY A 8 3.01 9.10 -12.10
CA GLY A 8 1.96 9.38 -11.11
C GLY A 8 1.53 8.22 -10.22
N LYS A 9 2.16 7.03 -10.33
CA LYS A 9 1.71 5.81 -9.65
C LYS A 9 2.87 4.95 -9.18
N ILE A 10 2.73 4.36 -7.99
CA ILE A 10 3.65 3.34 -7.47
C ILE A 10 2.89 2.04 -7.23
N GLU A 11 3.48 0.91 -7.56
CA GLU A 11 3.01 -0.41 -7.12
C GLU A 11 4.01 -0.98 -6.12
N VAL A 12 3.51 -1.47 -4.99
CA VAL A 12 4.33 -2.03 -3.91
C VAL A 12 3.80 -3.40 -3.51
N ASP A 13 4.71 -4.38 -3.49
CA ASP A 13 4.43 -5.75 -3.07
C ASP A 13 4.93 -6.00 -1.65
N LEU A 14 3.97 -6.24 -0.75
CA LEU A 14 4.13 -6.57 0.66
C LEU A 14 3.98 -8.07 0.94
N HIS A 15 3.67 -8.88 -0.08
CA HIS A 15 3.41 -10.30 0.10
C HIS A 15 4.59 -11.02 0.79
N GLY A 16 4.26 -11.84 1.78
CA GLY A 16 5.24 -12.63 2.53
C GLY A 16 6.05 -11.85 3.58
N LEU A 17 5.76 -10.56 3.79
CA LEU A 17 6.37 -9.81 4.89
C LEU A 17 5.61 -10.05 6.21
N MET A 18 6.31 -9.89 7.33
CA MET A 18 5.67 -9.72 8.62
C MET A 18 4.88 -8.41 8.66
N ARG A 19 3.80 -8.38 9.45
CA ARG A 19 2.84 -7.28 9.48
C ARG A 19 3.50 -5.95 9.86
N GLU A 20 4.36 -5.97 10.86
CA GLU A 20 5.07 -4.81 11.41
C GLU A 20 6.07 -4.26 10.38
N ASP A 21 6.84 -5.16 9.75
CA ASP A 21 7.78 -4.80 8.67
C ASP A 21 7.07 -4.21 7.46
N ALA A 22 5.93 -4.79 7.08
CA ALA A 22 5.12 -4.32 5.96
C ALA A 22 4.60 -2.90 6.24
N ALA A 23 4.07 -2.65 7.44
CA ALA A 23 3.58 -1.34 7.84
C ALA A 23 4.72 -0.29 7.86
N TYR A 24 5.87 -0.63 8.46
CA TYR A 24 7.04 0.24 8.51
C TYR A 24 7.52 0.62 7.10
N ARG A 25 7.71 -0.37 6.23
CA ARG A 25 8.21 -0.13 4.86
C ARG A 25 7.20 0.61 3.99
N LEU A 26 5.90 0.34 4.14
CA LEU A 26 4.85 1.08 3.44
C LEU A 26 4.79 2.55 3.88
N SER A 27 4.92 2.81 5.19
CA SER A 27 5.01 4.18 5.73
C SER A 27 6.22 4.92 5.20
N HIS A 28 7.40 4.28 5.23
CA HIS A 28 8.62 4.84 4.68
C HIS A 28 8.49 5.14 3.17
N LEU A 29 7.87 4.24 2.40
CA LEU A 29 7.62 4.47 0.97
C LEU A 29 6.72 5.69 0.74
N LEU A 30 5.64 5.83 1.50
CA LEU A 30 4.72 6.97 1.37
C LEU A 30 5.37 8.29 1.75
N THR A 31 6.17 8.32 2.81
CA THR A 31 6.92 9.52 3.24
C THR A 31 7.83 10.03 2.12
N HIS A 32 8.48 9.12 1.39
CA HIS A 32 9.43 9.45 0.33
C HIS A 32 8.82 9.42 -1.08
N ALA A 33 7.50 9.26 -1.20
CA ALA A 33 6.83 9.34 -2.50
C ALA A 33 6.90 10.78 -3.02
N GLY A 34 7.29 10.94 -4.29
CA GLY A 34 7.38 12.23 -4.95
C GLY A 34 6.04 12.99 -4.94
N PRO A 35 6.06 14.32 -5.11
CA PRO A 35 4.84 15.13 -5.18
C PRO A 35 3.98 14.81 -6.41
N ASP A 36 4.56 14.21 -7.45
CA ASP A 36 3.88 13.76 -8.67
C ASP A 36 3.04 12.50 -8.47
N ILE A 37 3.28 11.73 -7.39
CA ILE A 37 2.60 10.47 -7.12
C ILE A 37 1.22 10.71 -6.54
N GLN A 38 0.20 10.27 -7.27
CA GLN A 38 -1.21 10.41 -6.91
C GLN A 38 -1.80 9.09 -6.38
N GLU A 39 -1.20 7.97 -6.76
CA GLU A 39 -1.70 6.64 -6.42
C GLU A 39 -0.58 5.69 -5.99
N VAL A 40 -0.86 4.89 -4.95
CA VAL A 40 -0.05 3.73 -4.56
C VAL A 40 -0.91 2.47 -4.55
N VAL A 41 -0.57 1.48 -5.35
CA VAL A 41 -1.22 0.16 -5.34
C VAL A 41 -0.45 -0.75 -4.42
N VAL A 42 -1.11 -1.22 -3.37
CA VAL A 42 -0.55 -2.11 -2.36
C VAL A 42 -0.99 -3.53 -2.66
N ILE A 43 -0.05 -4.39 -3.03
CA ILE A 43 -0.24 -5.83 -3.20
C ILE A 43 0.13 -6.49 -1.87
N HIS A 44 -0.85 -6.99 -1.15
CA HIS A 44 -0.66 -7.65 0.15
C HIS A 44 -1.00 -9.14 0.10
N GLY A 45 -1.62 -9.61 -0.98
CA GLY A 45 -2.12 -10.97 -1.12
C GLY A 45 -3.35 -11.24 -0.25
N TYR A 46 -3.97 -12.39 -0.48
CA TYR A 46 -5.19 -12.82 0.23
C TYR A 46 -5.24 -14.34 0.51
N THR A 47 -4.44 -15.14 -0.20
CA THR A 47 -4.57 -16.61 -0.22
C THR A 47 -3.97 -17.32 0.99
N ARG A 48 -3.02 -16.70 1.71
CA ARG A 48 -2.34 -17.29 2.88
C ARG A 48 -2.78 -16.68 4.22
N GLY A 49 -3.94 -16.02 4.22
CA GLY A 49 -4.49 -15.31 5.38
C GLY A 49 -4.69 -13.83 5.11
N THR A 50 -5.30 -13.15 6.09
CA THR A 50 -5.81 -11.77 5.92
C THR A 50 -5.04 -10.73 6.72
N ALA A 51 -4.02 -11.10 7.49
CA ALA A 51 -3.31 -10.20 8.39
C ALA A 51 -2.78 -8.94 7.68
N LEU A 52 -2.11 -9.09 6.53
CA LEU A 52 -1.62 -7.94 5.77
C LEU A 52 -2.75 -7.13 5.12
N ARG A 53 -3.81 -7.80 4.64
CA ARG A 53 -5.01 -7.12 4.10
C ARG A 53 -5.67 -6.27 5.17
N ASP A 54 -5.92 -6.84 6.34
CA ASP A 54 -6.62 -6.20 7.45
C ASP A 54 -5.76 -5.06 8.01
N MET A 55 -4.43 -5.25 8.12
CA MET A 55 -3.50 -4.18 8.42
C MET A 55 -3.59 -3.05 7.39
N VAL A 56 -3.45 -3.35 6.09
CA VAL A 56 -3.47 -2.34 5.02
C VAL A 56 -4.80 -1.59 4.96
N ARG A 57 -5.93 -2.30 5.05
CA ARG A 57 -7.28 -1.72 4.88
C ARG A 57 -7.76 -1.02 6.14
N LYS A 58 -7.63 -1.64 7.32
CA LYS A 58 -8.30 -1.20 8.54
C LYS A 58 -7.39 -0.43 9.49
N GLU A 59 -6.13 -0.86 9.65
CA GLU A 59 -5.28 -0.38 10.75
C GLU A 59 -4.25 0.66 10.29
N PHE A 60 -3.73 0.53 9.08
CA PHE A 60 -2.66 1.38 8.56
C PHE A 60 -3.14 2.83 8.38
N THR A 61 -2.43 3.81 8.92
CA THR A 61 -2.76 5.23 8.71
C THR A 61 -1.51 5.98 8.30
N HIS A 62 -1.65 6.96 7.42
CA HIS A 62 -0.53 7.79 6.99
C HIS A 62 -1.04 9.17 6.52
N PRO A 63 -0.39 10.29 6.90
CA PRO A 63 -0.88 11.65 6.59
C PRO A 63 -1.11 11.93 5.10
N ARG A 64 -0.32 11.29 4.22
CA ARG A 64 -0.45 11.43 2.75
C ARG A 64 -1.60 10.63 2.14
N VAL A 65 -2.16 9.65 2.83
CA VAL A 65 -3.26 8.84 2.28
C VAL A 65 -4.56 9.63 2.44
N LYS A 66 -5.22 9.89 1.31
CA LYS A 66 -6.55 10.52 1.27
C LYS A 66 -7.64 9.48 1.48
N THR A 67 -7.56 8.37 0.76
CA THR A 67 -8.52 7.27 0.87
C THR A 67 -7.89 5.95 0.43
N LYS A 68 -8.46 4.85 0.92
CA LYS A 68 -8.11 3.48 0.54
C LYS A 68 -9.27 2.85 -0.20
N LEU A 69 -9.01 2.32 -1.39
CA LEU A 69 -10.00 1.72 -2.26
C LEU A 69 -9.63 0.23 -2.45
N PRO A 70 -10.33 -0.69 -1.77
CA PRO A 70 -10.30 -2.10 -2.13
C PRO A 70 -10.65 -2.28 -3.61
N THR A 71 -10.02 -3.25 -4.25
CA THR A 71 -10.27 -3.59 -5.66
C THR A 71 -11.02 -4.92 -5.77
N LEU A 72 -11.53 -5.26 -6.97
CA LEU A 72 -12.10 -6.58 -7.25
C LEU A 72 -11.11 -7.73 -6.99
N ASN A 73 -9.80 -7.46 -7.12
CA ASN A 73 -8.78 -8.37 -6.62
C ASN A 73 -8.59 -8.15 -5.11
N GLU A 74 -9.00 -9.14 -4.31
CA GLU A 74 -8.89 -9.09 -2.85
C GLU A 74 -7.46 -9.00 -2.33
N GLY A 75 -6.46 -9.36 -3.14
CA GLY A 75 -5.04 -9.26 -2.80
C GLY A 75 -4.46 -7.86 -2.95
N THR A 76 -5.25 -6.88 -3.41
CA THR A 76 -4.81 -5.51 -3.67
C THR A 76 -5.70 -4.46 -3.05
N THR A 77 -5.09 -3.33 -2.69
CA THR A 77 -5.76 -2.12 -2.22
C THR A 77 -5.09 -0.89 -2.84
N ARG A 78 -5.85 0.03 -3.41
CA ARG A 78 -5.32 1.30 -3.96
C ARG A 78 -5.38 2.39 -2.91
N PHE A 79 -4.29 3.12 -2.72
CA PHE A 79 -4.24 4.32 -1.90
C PHE A 79 -4.23 5.54 -2.82
N LEU A 80 -5.24 6.39 -2.71
CA LEU A 80 -5.19 7.71 -3.33
C LEU A 80 -4.47 8.65 -2.37
N LEU A 81 -3.49 9.40 -2.88
CA LEU A 81 -2.73 10.35 -2.08
C LEU A 81 -3.38 11.73 -2.12
N LYS A 82 -3.11 12.52 -1.07
CA LYS A 82 -3.42 13.96 -1.07
C LYS A 82 -2.52 14.65 -2.12
N LYS A 83 -3.07 15.67 -2.77
CA LYS A 83 -2.28 16.60 -3.59
C LYS A 83 -1.37 17.43 -2.68
#